data_AF-A0A7R9I7A3-F1
#
_entry.id   AF-A0A7R9I7A3-F1
#
_cell.length_a   1.000
_cell.length_b   1.000
_cell.length_c   1.000
_cell.angle_alpha   90.00
_cell.angle_beta   90.00
_cell.angle_gamma   90.00
#
_symmetry.space_group_name_H-M   'P 1'
#
loop_
_entity.id
_entity.type
_entity.pdbx_description
1 polymer ?
#
loop_
_entity_poly.entity_id
_entity_poly.type
_entity_poly.pdbx_seq_one_letter_code
_entity_poly.pdbx_strand_id
1 'polypeptide(L)'
;MLLASLVLVLLPLSLNGIDRQCVNFPEEECPPQDGCIILSYVKHNDSLLCCHFKTPFLLQEALGEKIKEINEIKPSVNITALHIRNVSFYSLDVSALNNFPLQFVSITDNSVLRNLSGQFNRFQSGPGCLNFSTNNLDTLDVNMLKNIDKLQFLDLSQNNLK
;
A
#
# COMPACT_ATOMS: atom_id res chain seq x y z
N MET A 1 -7.29 -30.48 -21.93
CA MET A 1 -7.95 -29.21 -21.57
C MET A 1 -7.60 -28.90 -20.13
N LEU A 2 -6.77 -27.89 -19.91
CA LEU A 2 -6.32 -27.46 -18.57
C LEU A 2 -7.46 -26.72 -17.86
N LEU A 3 -7.86 -27.19 -16.68
CA LEU A 3 -8.57 -26.38 -15.69
C LEU A 3 -7.53 -25.97 -14.64
N ALA A 4 -6.95 -24.79 -14.83
CA ALA A 4 -6.14 -24.16 -13.77
C ALA A 4 -7.12 -23.68 -12.70
N SER A 5 -7.18 -24.41 -11.59
CA SER A 5 -7.91 -23.99 -10.40
C SER A 5 -7.17 -22.82 -9.76
N LEU A 6 -7.81 -21.66 -9.74
CA LEU A 6 -7.36 -20.49 -8.99
C LEU A 6 -7.56 -20.79 -7.50
N VAL A 7 -6.52 -21.29 -6.83
CA VAL A 7 -6.56 -21.51 -5.39
C VAL A 7 -6.47 -20.13 -4.72
N LEU A 8 -7.60 -19.62 -4.25
CA LEU A 8 -7.67 -18.49 -3.35
C LEU A 8 -7.11 -18.94 -1.99
N VAL A 9 -5.82 -18.76 -1.78
CA VAL A 9 -5.15 -19.08 -0.51
C VAL A 9 -5.58 -18.05 0.53
N LEU A 10 -6.63 -18.36 1.28
CA LEU A 10 -7.01 -17.66 2.50
C LEU A 10 -6.13 -18.15 3.65
N LEU A 11 -4.91 -17.63 3.76
CA LEU A 11 -4.09 -17.84 4.96
C LEU A 11 -4.51 -16.83 6.04
N PRO A 12 -5.00 -17.28 7.21
CA PRO A 12 -5.21 -16.39 8.34
C PRO A 12 -3.86 -16.07 8.98
N LEU A 13 -3.33 -14.89 8.70
CA LEU A 13 -2.12 -14.41 9.38
C LEU A 13 -2.48 -13.87 10.76
N SER A 14 -2.15 -14.68 11.75
CA SER A 14 -2.16 -14.32 13.16
C SER A 14 -0.95 -13.43 13.48
N LEU A 15 -1.09 -12.12 13.35
CA LEU A 15 -0.17 -11.15 13.95
C LEU A 15 -0.53 -10.92 15.42
N ASN A 16 0.03 -11.75 16.30
CA ASN A 16 0.00 -11.53 17.74
C ASN A 16 0.91 -10.33 18.09
N GLY A 17 0.32 -9.27 18.64
CA GLY A 17 1.03 -8.25 19.43
C GLY A 17 1.19 -6.88 18.78
N ILE A 18 0.57 -5.88 19.43
CA ILE A 18 0.61 -4.43 19.22
C ILE A 18 -0.42 -3.87 18.22
N ASP A 19 -1.23 -2.97 18.73
CA ASP A 19 -2.52 -2.51 18.23
C ASP A 19 -2.43 -1.25 17.35
N ARG A 20 -1.27 -0.99 16.72
CA ARG A 20 -0.98 0.30 16.04
C ARG A 20 0.03 0.24 14.88
N GLN A 21 0.24 -0.93 14.28
CA GLN A 21 1.23 -1.03 13.19
C GLN A 21 0.56 -0.84 11.83
N CYS A 22 1.19 -0.03 10.98
CA CYS A 22 0.83 0.04 9.57
C CYS A 22 0.94 -1.36 8.97
N VAL A 23 0.19 -1.56 7.90
CA VAL A 23 0.19 -2.82 7.17
C VAL A 23 1.58 -3.10 6.58
N ASN A 24 2.25 -4.17 6.95
CA ASN A 24 3.58 -4.48 6.42
C ASN A 24 3.70 -6.00 6.26
N PHE A 25 3.66 -6.47 5.01
CA PHE A 25 3.65 -7.88 4.68
C PHE A 25 5.01 -8.36 4.18
N PRO A 26 5.39 -9.61 4.52
CA PRO A 26 6.62 -10.18 4.02
C PRO A 26 6.56 -10.42 2.51
N GLU A 27 7.71 -10.64 1.90
CA GLU A 27 7.84 -10.73 0.44
C GLU A 27 6.97 -11.80 -0.19
N GLU A 28 6.93 -12.95 0.48
CA GLU A 28 6.31 -14.17 0.02
C GLU A 28 4.78 -14.07 -0.05
N GLU A 29 4.21 -13.06 0.63
CA GLU A 29 2.78 -12.80 0.66
C GLU A 29 2.35 -11.70 -0.30
N CYS A 30 3.27 -11.13 -1.06
CA CYS A 30 2.98 -10.12 -2.06
C CYS A 30 3.22 -10.69 -3.47
N PRO A 31 2.65 -10.09 -4.53
CA PRO A 31 2.82 -10.63 -5.87
C PRO A 31 4.30 -10.64 -6.27
N PRO A 32 4.79 -11.73 -6.89
CA PRO A 32 6.18 -11.84 -7.31
C PRO A 32 6.52 -10.96 -8.53
N GLN A 33 5.51 -10.38 -9.18
CA GLN A 33 5.62 -9.59 -10.40
C GLN A 33 4.57 -8.47 -10.40
N ASP A 34 4.60 -7.63 -11.44
CA ASP A 34 3.67 -6.51 -11.59
C ASP A 34 2.21 -6.89 -11.35
N GLY A 35 1.59 -6.14 -10.46
CA GLY A 35 0.19 -6.30 -10.09
C GLY A 35 -0.03 -6.17 -8.59
N CYS A 36 -1.28 -6.41 -8.21
CA CYS A 36 -1.74 -6.38 -6.82
C CYS A 36 -2.47 -7.68 -6.49
N ILE A 37 -2.29 -8.18 -5.27
CA ILE A 37 -3.10 -9.25 -4.71
C ILE A 37 -3.84 -8.77 -3.47
N ILE A 38 -5.00 -9.37 -3.20
CA ILE A 38 -5.73 -9.13 -1.97
C ILE A 38 -5.17 -10.03 -0.89
N LEU A 39 -4.89 -9.44 0.26
CA LEU A 39 -4.68 -10.17 1.49
C LEU A 39 -5.88 -9.92 2.41
N SER A 40 -6.37 -10.99 3.02
CA SER A 40 -7.44 -10.87 4.02
C SER A 40 -6.85 -10.31 5.29
N TYR A 41 -7.09 -9.03 5.56
CA TYR A 41 -6.62 -8.38 6.77
C TYR A 41 -7.65 -8.55 7.89
N VAL A 42 -7.58 -9.72 8.54
CA VAL A 42 -8.59 -10.21 9.50
C VAL A 42 -8.80 -9.27 10.70
N LYS A 43 -7.82 -8.43 11.01
CA LYS A 43 -7.83 -7.63 12.26
C LYS A 43 -8.89 -6.51 12.28
N HIS A 44 -9.43 -6.09 11.13
CA HIS A 44 -10.37 -4.95 11.06
C HIS A 44 -11.60 -5.12 10.16
N ASN A 45 -11.93 -6.33 9.66
CA ASN A 45 -12.88 -6.52 8.54
C ASN A 45 -12.52 -5.74 7.26
N ASP A 46 -11.29 -5.23 7.20
CA ASP A 46 -10.77 -4.46 6.08
C ASP A 46 -10.06 -5.40 5.11
N SER A 47 -10.12 -5.08 3.83
CA SER A 47 -9.29 -5.76 2.84
C SER A 47 -8.08 -4.92 2.50
N LEU A 48 -6.97 -5.63 2.29
CA LEU A 48 -5.70 -5.03 1.95
C LEU A 48 -5.29 -5.43 0.55
N LEU A 49 -4.67 -4.50 -0.16
CA LEU A 49 -3.89 -4.80 -1.35
C LEU A 49 -2.40 -4.75 -1.06
N CYS A 50 -1.68 -5.81 -1.41
CA CYS A 50 -0.23 -5.74 -1.58
C CYS A 50 0.12 -5.70 -3.06
N CYS A 51 0.96 -4.74 -3.45
CA CYS A 51 1.25 -4.44 -4.84
C CYS A 51 2.75 -4.35 -5.12
N HIS A 52 3.11 -4.78 -6.33
CA HIS A 52 4.42 -4.62 -6.96
C HIS A 52 4.22 -3.88 -8.28
N PHE A 53 5.03 -2.85 -8.55
CA PHE A 53 4.95 -2.09 -9.80
C PHE A 53 6.34 -1.81 -10.41
N LYS A 54 6.51 -2.15 -11.68
CA LYS A 54 7.72 -1.83 -12.45
C LYS A 54 7.66 -0.46 -13.10
N THR A 55 6.46 0.07 -13.33
CA THR A 55 6.27 1.38 -13.96
C THR A 55 5.39 2.28 -13.09
N PRO A 56 5.72 3.59 -12.98
CA PRO A 56 4.98 4.51 -12.11
C PRO A 56 3.65 4.96 -12.71
N PHE A 57 3.49 4.87 -14.04
CA PHE A 57 2.34 5.42 -14.78
C PHE A 57 1.03 4.66 -14.61
N LEU A 58 1.03 3.54 -13.89
CA LEU A 58 -0.12 2.66 -13.79
C LEU A 58 -0.69 2.55 -12.37
N LEU A 59 -0.17 3.27 -11.38
CA LEU A 59 -0.60 3.05 -9.99
C LEU A 59 -2.11 3.27 -9.81
N GLN A 60 -2.65 4.40 -10.26
CA GLN A 60 -4.08 4.69 -10.11
C GLN A 60 -4.95 3.75 -10.95
N GLU A 61 -4.56 3.50 -12.20
CA GLU A 61 -5.31 2.66 -13.13
C GLU A 61 -5.31 1.20 -12.67
N ALA A 62 -4.14 0.62 -12.40
CA ALA A 62 -4.00 -0.75 -11.91
C ALA A 62 -4.70 -0.97 -10.57
N LEU A 63 -4.61 0.00 -9.65
CA LEU A 63 -5.33 -0.06 -8.38
C LEU A 63 -6.85 -0.01 -8.61
N GLY A 64 -7.31 0.88 -9.49
CA GLY A 64 -8.72 1.00 -9.86
C GLY A 64 -9.29 -0.25 -10.51
N GLU A 65 -8.58 -0.82 -11.49
CA GLU A 65 -8.94 -2.08 -12.14
C GLU A 65 -9.00 -3.23 -11.13
N LYS A 66 -7.99 -3.33 -10.25
CA LYS A 66 -7.99 -4.38 -9.24
C LYS A 66 -9.15 -4.23 -8.27
N ILE A 67 -9.40 -3.03 -7.74
CA ILE A 67 -10.54 -2.77 -6.85
C ILE A 67 -11.87 -3.12 -7.55
N LYS A 68 -12.00 -2.81 -8.84
CA LYS A 68 -13.18 -3.17 -9.63
C LYS A 68 -13.37 -4.68 -9.74
N GLU A 69 -12.33 -5.42 -10.13
CA GLU A 69 -12.33 -6.89 -10.19
C GLU A 69 -12.78 -7.50 -8.85
N ILE A 70 -12.29 -6.94 -7.75
CA ILE A 70 -12.60 -7.40 -6.39
C ILE A 70 -14.06 -7.15 -6.06
N ASN A 71 -14.56 -5.96 -6.35
CA ASN A 71 -15.94 -5.59 -6.08
C ASN A 71 -16.94 -6.43 -6.91
N GLU A 72 -16.56 -6.89 -8.10
CA GLU A 72 -17.37 -7.83 -8.89
C GLU A 72 -17.50 -9.21 -8.21
N ILE A 73 -16.45 -9.67 -7.53
CA ILE A 73 -16.43 -10.97 -6.83
C ILE A 73 -16.98 -10.85 -5.40
N LYS A 74 -16.70 -9.74 -4.72
CA LYS A 74 -17.06 -9.45 -3.32
C LYS A 74 -17.51 -7.98 -3.18
N PRO A 75 -18.78 -7.66 -3.47
CA PRO A 75 -19.30 -6.28 -3.51
C PRO A 75 -19.24 -5.49 -2.19
N SER A 76 -19.00 -6.17 -1.07
CA SER A 76 -18.96 -5.57 0.27
C SER A 76 -17.54 -5.42 0.83
N VAL A 77 -16.52 -5.73 0.03
CA VAL A 77 -15.13 -5.57 0.45
C VAL A 77 -14.73 -4.09 0.33
N ASN A 78 -14.35 -3.49 1.45
CA ASN A 78 -13.77 -2.15 1.45
C ASN A 78 -12.25 -2.25 1.57
N ILE A 79 -11.54 -1.61 0.64
CA ILE A 79 -10.07 -1.62 0.63
C ILE A 79 -9.60 -0.33 1.29
N THR A 80 -9.20 -0.46 2.56
CA THR A 80 -8.74 0.66 3.39
C THR A 80 -7.23 0.63 3.60
N ALA A 81 -6.55 -0.41 3.14
CA ALA A 81 -5.14 -0.61 3.38
C ALA A 81 -4.39 -0.98 2.10
N LEU A 82 -3.22 -0.36 1.90
CA LEU A 82 -2.37 -0.55 0.74
C LEU A 82 -0.92 -0.73 1.19
N HIS A 83 -0.28 -1.78 0.69
CA HIS A 83 1.16 -1.99 0.80
C HIS A 83 1.77 -2.01 -0.60
N ILE A 84 2.71 -1.11 -0.87
CA ILE A 84 3.51 -1.08 -2.10
C ILE A 84 4.93 -1.48 -1.76
N ARG A 85 5.49 -2.44 -2.50
CA ARG A 85 6.87 -2.89 -2.30
C ARG A 85 7.57 -3.24 -3.61
N ASN A 86 8.89 -3.29 -3.54
CA ASN A 86 9.78 -3.67 -4.63
C ASN A 86 9.51 -2.94 -5.96
N VAL A 87 9.27 -1.62 -5.90
CA VAL A 87 9.09 -0.83 -7.13
C VAL A 87 10.41 -0.63 -7.87
N SER A 88 10.37 -0.62 -9.21
CA SER A 88 11.57 -0.40 -10.04
C SER A 88 11.69 1.01 -10.60
N PHE A 89 11.02 1.99 -9.99
CA PHE A 89 11.08 3.39 -10.38
C PHE A 89 11.61 4.29 -9.26
N TYR A 90 12.22 5.40 -9.67
CA TYR A 90 12.93 6.33 -8.80
C TYR A 90 12.00 7.21 -7.96
N SER A 91 10.85 7.58 -8.51
CA SER A 91 9.92 8.54 -7.90
C SER A 91 8.49 8.05 -7.97
N LEU A 92 7.71 8.34 -6.93
CA LEU A 92 6.28 8.04 -6.87
C LEU A 92 5.47 9.27 -6.45
N ASP A 93 4.46 9.61 -7.26
CA ASP A 93 3.46 10.60 -6.88
C ASP A 93 2.28 9.91 -6.20
N VAL A 94 2.14 10.15 -4.90
CA VAL A 94 1.08 9.55 -4.08
C VAL A 94 -0.28 10.19 -4.34
N SER A 95 -0.37 11.27 -5.13
CA SER A 95 -1.63 11.90 -5.51
C SER A 95 -2.53 10.96 -6.32
N ALA A 96 -1.93 9.97 -7.00
CA ALA A 96 -2.63 8.85 -7.62
C ALA A 96 -3.55 8.10 -6.64
N LEU A 97 -3.27 8.19 -5.33
CA LEU A 97 -4.00 7.49 -4.28
C LEU A 97 -5.17 8.30 -3.69
N ASN A 98 -5.32 9.59 -4.05
CA ASN A 98 -6.24 10.52 -3.37
C ASN A 98 -7.71 10.07 -3.38
N ASN A 99 -8.13 9.38 -4.45
CA ASN A 99 -9.51 8.96 -4.68
C ASN A 99 -9.86 7.61 -4.03
N PHE A 100 -8.91 6.97 -3.35
CA PHE A 100 -9.14 5.71 -2.67
C PHE A 100 -9.35 5.93 -1.16
N PRO A 101 -10.24 5.17 -0.50
CA PRO A 101 -10.55 5.33 0.91
C PRO A 101 -9.46 4.71 1.83
N LEU A 102 -8.19 4.97 1.54
CA LEU A 102 -7.05 4.40 2.24
C LEU A 102 -6.82 5.11 3.59
N GLN A 103 -6.71 4.29 4.64
CA GLN A 103 -6.41 4.68 6.02
C GLN A 103 -5.02 4.22 6.45
N PHE A 104 -4.54 3.10 5.88
CA PHE A 104 -3.24 2.52 6.18
C PHE A 104 -2.45 2.40 4.88
N VAL A 105 -1.35 3.14 4.77
CA VAL A 105 -0.50 3.10 3.57
C VAL A 105 0.93 2.81 3.97
N SER A 106 1.46 1.74 3.40
CA SER A 106 2.86 1.37 3.51
C SER A 106 3.51 1.33 2.14
N ILE A 107 4.65 1.96 2.01
CA ILE A 107 5.50 1.90 0.82
C ILE A 107 6.88 1.57 1.34
N THR A 108 7.23 0.28 1.39
CA THR A 108 8.45 -0.21 2.06
C THR A 108 9.21 -1.17 1.16
N ASP A 109 10.47 -1.42 1.50
CA ASP A 109 11.33 -2.40 0.82
C ASP A 109 11.53 -2.06 -0.67
N ASN A 110 11.64 -0.77 -0.97
CA ASN A 110 11.88 -0.27 -2.33
C ASN A 110 13.31 0.24 -2.46
N SER A 111 14.19 -0.60 -3.00
CA SER A 111 15.61 -0.29 -3.16
C SER A 111 15.91 0.79 -4.22
N VAL A 112 14.99 1.04 -5.15
CA VAL A 112 15.16 2.04 -6.22
C VAL A 112 14.46 3.35 -5.89
N LEU A 113 13.42 3.32 -5.05
CA LEU A 113 12.60 4.49 -4.75
C LEU A 113 13.37 5.49 -3.88
N ARG A 114 13.46 6.73 -4.37
CA ARG A 114 14.24 7.79 -3.74
C ARG A 114 13.44 9.05 -3.45
N ASN A 115 12.32 9.22 -4.14
CA ASN A 115 11.52 10.42 -4.03
C ASN A 115 10.03 10.08 -3.94
N LEU A 116 9.36 10.68 -2.98
CA LEU A 116 7.91 10.71 -2.88
C LEU A 116 7.43 12.13 -3.13
N SER A 117 6.36 12.30 -3.89
CA SER A 117 5.69 13.58 -4.11
C SER A 117 4.19 13.46 -3.87
N GLY A 118 3.50 14.59 -3.74
CA GLY A 118 2.06 14.65 -3.50
C GLY A 118 1.71 15.17 -2.10
N GLN A 119 0.47 14.97 -1.65
CA GLN A 119 0.03 15.46 -0.33
C GLN A 119 -0.91 14.44 0.32
N PHE A 120 -0.52 13.90 1.48
CA PHE A 120 -1.31 12.87 2.16
C PHE A 120 -2.60 13.41 2.80
N ASN A 121 -2.68 14.72 3.05
CA ASN A 121 -3.90 15.37 3.53
C ASN A 121 -5.04 15.39 2.48
N ARG A 122 -4.76 15.02 1.22
CA ARG A 122 -5.75 14.91 0.15
C ARG A 122 -6.37 13.53 0.02
N PHE A 123 -5.92 12.55 0.79
CA PHE A 123 -6.49 11.21 0.76
C PHE A 123 -7.91 11.26 1.30
N GLN A 124 -8.86 10.70 0.55
CA GLN A 124 -10.30 10.77 0.85
C GLN A 124 -10.64 10.44 2.31
N SER A 125 -10.02 9.40 2.88
CA SER A 125 -10.28 8.98 4.25
C SER A 125 -9.42 9.68 5.31
N GLY A 126 -8.33 10.32 4.92
CA GLY A 126 -7.27 10.83 5.80
C GLY A 126 -6.49 9.69 6.46
N PRO A 127 -5.20 9.47 6.12
CA PRO A 127 -4.47 8.31 6.58
C PRO A 127 -4.20 8.39 8.08
N GLY A 128 -4.51 7.30 8.79
CA GLY A 128 -4.17 7.11 10.19
C GLY A 128 -2.75 6.55 10.36
N CYS A 129 -2.24 5.85 9.36
CA CYS A 129 -0.95 5.20 9.40
C CYS A 129 -0.21 5.36 8.07
N LEU A 130 1.00 5.91 8.12
CA LEU A 130 1.91 6.02 7.00
C LEU A 130 3.23 5.33 7.35
N ASN A 131 3.63 4.34 6.56
CA ASN A 131 4.92 3.69 6.71
C ASN A 131 5.73 3.77 5.43
N PHE A 132 6.85 4.47 5.49
CA PHE A 132 7.81 4.61 4.39
C PHE A 132 9.19 4.09 4.80
N SER A 133 9.25 3.14 5.74
CA SER A 133 10.49 2.56 6.22
C SER A 133 11.20 1.73 5.15
N THR A 134 12.50 1.54 5.31
CA THR A 134 13.29 0.58 4.52
C THR A 134 13.20 0.86 3.01
N ASN A 135 13.42 2.11 2.64
CA ASN A 135 13.58 2.53 1.25
C ASN A 135 14.91 3.28 1.10
N ASN A 136 15.09 3.94 -0.05
CA ASN A 136 16.24 4.80 -0.31
C ASN A 136 15.83 6.27 -0.48
N LEU A 137 14.81 6.73 0.27
CA LEU A 137 14.34 8.11 0.16
C LEU A 137 15.44 9.09 0.58
N ASP A 138 15.84 9.95 -0.36
CA ASP A 138 16.90 10.94 -0.15
C ASP A 138 16.32 12.28 0.36
N THR A 139 15.09 12.58 -0.04
CA THR A 139 14.36 13.79 0.35
C THR A 139 12.87 13.48 0.52
N LEU A 140 12.23 14.18 1.46
CA LEU A 140 10.77 14.20 1.61
C LEU A 140 10.32 15.65 1.69
N ASP A 141 9.40 16.08 0.83
CA ASP A 141 8.83 17.42 0.93
C ASP A 141 7.98 17.52 2.21
N VAL A 142 8.35 18.44 3.10
CA VAL A 142 7.66 18.64 4.39
C VAL A 142 6.18 18.97 4.19
N ASN A 143 5.81 19.57 3.05
CA ASN A 143 4.42 19.86 2.73
C ASN A 143 3.58 18.60 2.49
N MET A 144 4.21 17.46 2.18
CA MET A 144 3.51 16.18 2.04
C MET A 144 2.81 15.77 3.34
N LEU A 145 3.44 16.10 4.48
CA LEU A 145 3.01 15.71 5.82
C LEU A 145 2.14 16.77 6.52
N LYS A 146 1.89 17.91 5.87
CA LYS A 146 1.20 19.04 6.49
C LYS A 146 -0.31 18.77 6.63
N ASN A 147 -0.87 19.05 7.81
CA ASN A 147 -2.31 18.97 8.11
C ASN A 147 -2.92 17.57 7.90
N ILE A 148 -2.23 16.50 8.34
CA ILE A 148 -2.79 15.15 8.34
C ILE A 148 -3.43 14.88 9.71
N ASP A 149 -4.65 15.41 9.91
CA ASP A 149 -5.29 15.47 11.24
C ASP A 149 -5.56 14.09 11.88
N LYS A 150 -5.64 13.04 11.06
CA LYS A 150 -5.91 11.67 11.51
C LYS A 150 -4.65 10.84 11.76
N LEU A 151 -3.46 11.35 11.44
CA LEU A 151 -2.21 10.58 11.50
C LEU A 151 -1.86 10.22 12.94
N GLN A 152 -1.79 8.92 13.22
CA GLN A 152 -1.40 8.37 14.52
C GLN A 152 -0.01 7.74 14.49
N PHE A 153 0.43 7.30 13.30
CA PHE A 153 1.72 6.64 13.13
C PHE A 153 2.36 7.05 11.81
N LEU A 154 3.64 7.41 11.90
CA LEU A 154 4.52 7.73 10.79
C LEU A 154 5.86 7.03 11.01
N ASP A 155 6.24 6.16 10.08
CA ASP A 155 7.58 5.55 10.06
C ASP A 155 8.34 6.00 8.81
N LEU A 156 9.49 6.62 9.03
CA LEU A 156 10.44 7.07 8.01
C LEU A 156 11.82 6.42 8.21
N SER A 157 11.92 5.43 9.11
CA SER A 157 13.18 4.80 9.48
C SER A 157 13.84 4.10 8.29
N GLN A 158 15.17 3.91 8.35
CA GLN A 158 15.92 3.20 7.30
C GLN A 158 15.71 3.82 5.91
N ASN A 159 15.90 5.15 5.84
CA ASN A 159 15.99 5.93 4.61
C ASN A 159 17.29 6.76 4.65
N ASN A 160 17.53 7.54 3.59
CA ASN A 160 18.68 8.45 3.47
C ASN A 160 18.31 9.92 3.72
N LEU A 161 17.17 10.17 4.38
CA LEU A 161 16.66 11.50 4.70
C LEU A 161 17.65 12.23 5.63
N LYS A 162 18.04 13.45 5.24
CA LYS A 162 18.97 14.32 5.99
C LYS A 162 18.29 15.59 6.46
#